data_AF-A0A2H0HU59-F1
#
_entry.id   AF-A0A2H0HU59-F1
#
_cell.length_a   1.000
_cell.length_b   1.000
_cell.length_c   1.000
_cell.angle_alpha   90.00
_cell.angle_beta   90.00
_cell.angle_gamma   90.00
#
_symmetry.space_group_name_H-M   'P 1'
#
loop_
_entity.id
_entity.type
_entity.pdbx_description
1 polymer ?
#
loop_
_entity_poly.entity_id
_entity_poly.type
_entity_poly.pdbx_seq_one_letter_code
_entity_poly.pdbx_strand_id
1 'polypeptide(L)'
;MPKTEQELLKRDAKRDIGAELLESVQQMQRGEGRVVYSPVVEARTKAGLSQAQFAALLGVSVRTLQSWEQGRKHPSGAARTLLQIALRTPEALRGLAA
;
A
#
# COMPACT_ATOMS: atom_id res chain seq x y z
N MET A 1 14.97 2.14 19.61
CA MET A 1 16.31 1.56 19.31
C MET A 1 16.09 0.25 18.59
N PRO A 2 16.69 0.02 17.40
CA PRO A 2 16.68 -1.31 16.79
C PRO A 2 17.37 -2.31 17.73
N LYS A 3 16.90 -3.57 17.74
CA LYS A 3 17.47 -4.63 18.59
C LYS A 3 18.93 -4.90 18.21
N THR A 4 19.75 -5.23 19.20
CA THR A 4 21.11 -5.73 19.02
C THR A 4 21.10 -7.15 18.44
N GLU A 5 22.20 -7.57 17.82
CA GLU A 5 22.34 -8.92 17.26
C GLU A 5 22.14 -10.03 18.30
N GLN A 6 22.67 -9.85 19.51
CA GLN A 6 22.48 -10.81 20.61
C GLN A 6 21.01 -10.95 21.02
N GLU A 7 20.23 -9.88 20.98
CA GLU A 7 18.80 -9.92 21.28
C GLU A 7 18.00 -10.61 20.17
N LEU A 8 18.42 -10.46 18.91
CA LEU A 8 17.81 -11.17 17.78
C LEU A 8 18.07 -12.68 17.87
N LEU A 9 19.32 -13.09 18.12
CA LEU A 9 19.69 -14.50 18.30
C LEU A 9 18.95 -15.14 19.47
N LYS A 10 18.86 -14.45 20.62
CA LYS A 10 18.09 -14.95 21.79
C LYS A 10 16.60 -15.09 21.49
N ARG A 11 16.02 -14.18 20.69
CA ARG A 11 14.62 -14.27 20.26
C ARG A 11 14.44 -15.48 19.33
N ASP A 12 15.26 -15.59 18.30
CA ASP A 12 15.09 -16.57 17.24
C ASP A 12 15.44 -18.00 17.70
N ALA A 13 16.33 -18.16 18.69
CA ALA A 13 16.64 -19.45 19.32
C ALA A 13 15.42 -20.16 19.95
N LYS A 14 14.33 -19.42 20.22
CA LYS A 14 13.09 -19.95 20.80
C LYS A 14 11.92 -19.99 19.81
N ARG A 15 12.13 -19.58 18.55
CA ARG A 15 11.08 -19.51 17.54
C ARG A 15 11.06 -20.74 16.67
N ASP A 16 9.87 -21.27 16.45
CA ASP A 16 9.62 -22.23 15.39
C ASP A 16 9.00 -21.48 14.21
N ILE A 17 9.86 -21.08 13.26
CA ILE A 17 9.43 -20.35 12.07
C ILE A 17 8.48 -21.21 11.22
N GLY A 18 8.65 -22.54 11.21
CA GLY A 18 7.77 -23.44 10.47
C GLY A 18 6.34 -23.42 11.00
N ALA A 19 6.20 -23.52 12.32
CA ALA A 19 4.90 -23.42 12.99
C ALA A 19 4.24 -22.04 12.77
N GLU A 20 5.01 -20.95 12.90
CA GLU A 20 4.50 -19.58 12.68
C GLU A 20 4.01 -19.35 11.24
N LEU A 21 4.72 -19.90 10.25
CA LEU A 21 4.32 -19.82 8.84
C LEU A 21 3.04 -20.63 8.57
N LEU A 22 2.95 -21.84 9.12
CA LEU A 22 1.74 -22.67 9.00
C LEU A 22 0.53 -21.98 9.64
N GLU A 23 0.72 -21.39 10.83
CA GLU A 23 -0.33 -20.61 11.49
C GLU A 23 -0.79 -19.43 10.62
N SER A 24 0.16 -18.69 10.03
CA SER A 24 -0.16 -17.58 9.13
C SER A 24 -1.00 -18.01 7.93
N VAL A 25 -0.70 -19.18 7.33
CA VAL A 25 -1.49 -19.75 6.24
C VAL A 25 -2.90 -20.12 6.69
N GLN A 26 -3.04 -20.73 7.87
CA GLN A 26 -4.35 -21.07 8.45
C GLN A 26 -5.18 -19.82 8.74
N GLN A 27 -4.57 -18.77 9.29
CA GLN A 27 -5.22 -17.47 9.50
C GLN A 27 -5.74 -16.88 8.18
N MET A 28 -4.94 -16.92 7.11
CA MET A 28 -5.40 -16.49 5.77
C MET A 28 -6.58 -17.31 5.25
N GLN A 29 -6.56 -18.64 5.43
CA GLN A 29 -7.66 -19.53 5.04
C GLN A 29 -8.95 -19.25 5.83
N ARG A 30 -8.83 -18.83 7.09
CA ARG A 30 -9.95 -18.38 7.93
C ARG A 30 -10.41 -16.94 7.63
N GLY A 31 -9.76 -16.24 6.71
CA GLY A 31 -10.09 -14.85 6.38
C GLY A 31 -9.62 -13.83 7.42
N GLU A 32 -8.69 -14.20 8.30
CA GLU A 32 -8.13 -13.31 9.34
C GLU A 32 -7.02 -12.39 8.78
N GLY A 33 -6.66 -12.56 7.51
CA GLY A 33 -5.73 -11.68 6.80
C GLY A 33 -6.39 -10.35 6.42
N ARG A 34 -5.58 -9.28 6.37
CA ARG A 34 -5.99 -8.00 5.79
C ARG A 34 -5.04 -7.59 4.68
N VAL A 35 -5.59 -7.08 3.58
CA VAL A 35 -4.78 -6.43 2.54
C VAL A 35 -4.44 -5.02 3.03
N VAL A 36 -3.14 -4.72 3.14
CA VAL A 36 -2.68 -3.37 3.48
C VAL A 36 -2.29 -2.68 2.18
N TYR A 37 -3.09 -1.70 1.79
CA TYR A 37 -2.78 -0.85 0.63
C TYR A 37 -1.83 0.27 1.03
N SER A 38 -0.95 0.66 0.11
CA SER A 38 -0.27 1.95 0.26
C SER A 38 -1.31 3.08 0.15
N PRO A 39 -1.08 4.25 0.75
CA PRO A 39 -2.02 5.37 0.67
C PRO A 39 -2.39 5.76 -0.76
N VAL A 40 -1.47 5.53 -1.71
CA VAL A 40 -1.67 5.80 -3.14
C VAL A 40 -2.62 4.78 -3.77
N VAL A 41 -2.45 3.48 -3.46
CA VAL A 41 -3.38 2.43 -3.93
C VAL A 41 -4.76 2.62 -3.33
N GLU A 42 -4.83 3.01 -2.04
CA GLU A 42 -6.08 3.28 -1.36
C GLU A 42 -6.83 4.45 -2.02
N ALA A 43 -6.15 5.57 -2.28
CA ALA A 43 -6.68 6.73 -2.98
C ALA A 43 -7.30 6.36 -4.33
N ARG A 44 -6.55 5.62 -5.16
CA ARG A 44 -7.01 5.18 -6.48
C ARG A 44 -8.21 4.23 -6.38
N THR A 45 -8.14 3.25 -5.48
CA THR A 45 -9.18 2.24 -5.32
C THR A 45 -10.48 2.87 -4.81
N LYS A 46 -10.40 3.83 -3.88
CA LYS A 46 -11.57 4.61 -3.42
C LYS A 46 -12.18 5.46 -4.54
N ALA A 47 -11.34 6.06 -5.39
CA ALA A 47 -11.81 6.76 -6.57
C ALA A 47 -12.46 5.82 -7.61
N GLY A 48 -12.22 4.51 -7.56
CA GLY A 48 -12.78 3.54 -8.51
C GLY A 48 -12.11 3.59 -9.88
N LEU A 49 -10.85 4.05 -9.94
CA LEU A 49 -10.13 4.29 -11.19
C LEU A 49 -9.07 3.22 -11.45
N SER A 50 -8.86 2.89 -12.72
CA SER A 50 -7.70 2.11 -13.16
C SER A 50 -6.40 2.89 -12.95
N GLN A 51 -5.25 2.20 -12.97
CA GLN A 51 -3.95 2.89 -12.91
C GLN A 51 -3.77 3.88 -14.07
N ALA A 52 -4.26 3.55 -15.27
CA ALA A 52 -4.19 4.42 -16.43
C ALA A 52 -5.00 5.70 -16.24
N GLN A 53 -6.27 5.58 -15.85
CA GLN A 53 -7.15 6.73 -15.61
C GLN A 53 -6.62 7.63 -14.49
N PHE A 54 -6.17 7.02 -13.38
CA PHE A 54 -5.68 7.77 -12.24
C PHE A 54 -4.34 8.48 -12.54
N ALA A 55 -3.45 7.83 -13.29
CA ALA A 55 -2.20 8.44 -13.73
C ALA A 55 -2.44 9.62 -14.68
N ALA A 56 -3.39 9.47 -15.63
CA ALA A 56 -3.80 10.53 -16.53
C ALA A 56 -4.36 11.74 -15.75
N LEU A 57 -5.24 11.50 -14.77
CA LEU A 57 -5.80 12.56 -13.92
C LEU A 57 -4.70 13.30 -13.15
N LEU A 58 -3.74 12.57 -12.59
CA LEU A 58 -2.62 13.15 -11.83
C LEU A 58 -1.55 13.79 -12.72
N GLY A 59 -1.66 13.70 -14.05
CA GLY A 59 -0.68 14.25 -14.99
C GLY A 59 0.68 13.54 -14.93
N VAL A 60 0.70 12.24 -14.64
CA VAL A 60 1.92 11.43 -14.55
C VAL A 60 1.84 10.17 -15.40
N SER A 61 2.99 9.57 -15.71
CA SER A 61 3.01 8.28 -16.38
C SER A 61 2.48 7.16 -15.47
N VAL A 62 1.89 6.11 -16.06
CA VAL A 62 1.48 4.90 -15.32
C VAL A 62 2.66 4.31 -14.53
N ARG A 63 3.87 4.34 -15.10
CA ARG A 63 5.09 3.88 -14.44
C ARG A 63 5.43 4.71 -13.19
N THR A 64 5.18 6.01 -13.22
CA THR A 64 5.34 6.90 -12.07
C THR A 64 4.36 6.51 -10.98
N LEU A 65 3.08 6.35 -11.32
CA LEU A 65 2.05 5.92 -10.37
C LEU A 65 2.40 4.56 -9.74
N GLN A 66 2.79 3.56 -10.54
CA GLN A 66 3.21 2.25 -10.05
C GLN A 66 4.40 2.33 -9.09
N SER A 67 5.36 3.20 -9.37
CA SER A 67 6.51 3.43 -8.47
C SER A 67 6.08 3.98 -7.11
N TRP A 68 5.04 4.83 -7.08
CA TRP A 68 4.46 5.33 -5.84
C TRP A 68 3.64 4.26 -5.11
N GLU A 69 2.81 3.51 -5.84
CA GLU A 69 1.98 2.45 -5.28
C GLU A 69 2.81 1.34 -4.62
N GLN A 70 3.97 1.01 -5.20
CA GLN A 70 4.94 0.04 -4.67
C GLN A 70 5.89 0.63 -3.59
N GLY A 71 5.82 1.93 -3.30
CA GLY A 71 6.71 2.58 -2.34
C GLY A 71 8.17 2.74 -2.80
N ARG A 72 8.47 2.54 -4.09
CA ARG A 72 9.83 2.75 -4.66
C ARG A 72 10.19 4.23 -4.77
N LYS A 73 9.19 5.09 -4.96
CA LYS A 73 9.31 6.56 -5.03
C LYS A 73 8.19 7.19 -4.22
N HIS A 74 8.37 8.44 -3.83
CA HIS A 74 7.33 9.23 -3.16
C HIS A 74 6.68 10.23 -4.12
N PRO A 75 5.37 10.50 -3.97
CA PRO A 75 4.72 11.58 -4.71
C PRO A 75 5.29 12.95 -4.35
N SER A 76 5.26 13.87 -5.31
CA SER A 76 5.57 15.28 -5.09
C SER A 76 4.59 15.93 -4.10
N GLY A 77 4.91 17.12 -3.58
CA GLY A 77 4.02 17.83 -2.65
C GLY A 77 2.60 18.03 -3.22
N ALA A 78 2.50 18.52 -4.46
CA ALA A 78 1.21 18.71 -5.14
C ALA A 78 0.46 17.38 -5.34
N ALA A 79 1.16 16.32 -5.74
CA ALA A 79 0.55 15.00 -5.91
C ALA A 79 0.03 14.44 -4.57
N ARG A 80 0.74 14.67 -3.45
CA ARG A 80 0.23 14.28 -2.12
C ARG A 80 -1.07 14.98 -1.78
N THR A 81 -1.21 16.27 -2.09
CA THR A 81 -2.47 17.00 -1.87
C THR A 81 -3.61 16.39 -2.68
N LEU A 82 -3.40 16.09 -3.97
CA LEU A 82 -4.40 15.43 -4.80
C LEU A 82 -4.76 14.02 -4.29
N LEU A 83 -3.78 13.26 -3.81
CA LEU A 83 -4.02 11.96 -3.18
C LEU A 83 -4.84 12.09 -1.88
N GLN A 84 -4.63 13.14 -1.09
CA GLN A 84 -5.46 13.41 0.09
C GLN A 84 -6.90 13.77 -0.29
N ILE A 85 -7.08 14.54 -1.37
CA ILE A 85 -8.41 14.83 -1.92
C ILE A 85 -9.08 13.52 -2.38
N ALA A 86 -8.34 12.66 -3.09
CA ALA A 86 -8.84 11.34 -3.51
C ALA A 86 -9.31 10.46 -2.34
N LEU A 87 -8.62 10.53 -1.20
CA LEU A 87 -8.96 9.77 0.00
C LEU A 87 -10.20 10.31 0.73
N ARG A 88 -10.42 11.64 0.70
CA ARG A 88 -11.49 12.33 1.43
C ARG A 88 -12.76 12.52 0.60
N THR A 89 -12.61 12.74 -0.70
CA THR A 89 -13.67 13.14 -1.63
C THR A 89 -13.45 12.42 -2.98
N PRO A 90 -13.49 11.06 -3.00
CA PRO A 90 -13.18 10.27 -4.20
C PRO A 90 -14.09 10.58 -5.40
N GLU A 91 -15.34 10.97 -5.14
CA GLU A 91 -16.32 11.39 -6.14
C GLU A 91 -15.89 12.62 -6.96
N ALA A 92 -15.10 13.54 -6.37
CA ALA A 92 -14.58 14.70 -7.08
C ALA A 92 -13.64 14.30 -8.22
N LEU A 93 -13.03 13.12 -8.15
CA LEU A 93 -12.12 12.61 -9.17
C LEU A 93 -12.84 11.77 -10.22
N ARG A 94 -13.95 11.14 -9.88
CA ARG A 94 -14.73 10.30 -10.82
C ARG A 94 -15.27 11.13 -11.98
N GLY A 95 -15.74 12.34 -11.73
CA GLY A 95 -16.25 13.25 -12.76
C GLY A 95 -15.18 13.86 -13.67
N LEU A 96 -13.90 13.72 -13.31
CA LEU A 96 -12.76 14.24 -14.07
C LEU A 96 -12.07 13.16 -14.92
N ALA A 97 -12.35 11.88 -14.66
CA ALA A 97 -11.82 10.78 -15.43
C ALA A 97 -12.63 10.62 -16.73
N ALA A 98 -11.99 10.92 -17.86
CA ALA A 98 -12.51 10.62 -19.20
C ALA A 98 -12.45 9.11 -19.51
#